data_AF-A0A925K309-F1
#
_entry.id   AF-A0A925K309-F1
#
_cell.length_a   1.000
_cell.length_b   1.000
_cell.length_c   1.000
_cell.angle_alpha   90.00
_cell.angle_beta   90.00
_cell.angle_gamma   90.00
#
_symmetry.space_group_name_H-M   'P 1'
#
loop_
_entity.id
_entity.type
_entity.pdbx_description
1 polymer ?
#
loop_
_entity_poly.entity_id
_entity_poly.type
_entity_poly.pdbx_seq_one_letter_code
_entity_poly.pdbx_strand_id
1 'polypeptide(L)'
;MKYIVSLVIVAVIAYSCSPAQKFNRDKTAFEASAVTKSFKSVADMNDSYFEIRENNFFEFYRQLFDSLKNTSYPGRYELQGDTLHLKFYDKKGAALLGSKAIIREVKNEIIFFK
;
A
#
# COMPACT_ATOMS: atom_id res chain seq x y z
N MET A 1 -23.13 36.96 14.52
CA MET A 1 -22.19 36.89 13.37
C MET A 1 -20.80 36.35 13.75
N LYS A 2 -20.18 36.76 14.87
CA LYS A 2 -18.88 36.23 15.33
C LYS A 2 -18.80 34.69 15.46
N TYR A 3 -19.85 34.05 15.97
CA TYR A 3 -19.87 32.59 16.19
C TYR A 3 -20.04 31.77 14.91
N ILE A 4 -20.69 32.35 13.88
CA ILE A 4 -20.90 31.66 12.59
C ILE A 4 -19.59 31.59 11.81
N VAL A 5 -18.81 32.67 11.81
CA VAL A 5 -17.47 32.70 11.18
C VAL A 5 -16.53 31.70 11.86
N SER A 6 -16.61 31.57 13.19
CA SER A 6 -15.79 30.61 13.95
C SER A 6 -16.16 29.16 13.63
N LEU A 7 -17.43 28.85 13.35
CA LEU A 7 -17.89 27.50 13.01
C LEU A 7 -17.39 27.06 11.62
N VAL A 8 -17.34 27.99 10.65
CA VAL A 8 -16.87 27.72 9.29
C VAL A 8 -15.36 27.42 9.26
N ILE A 9 -14.56 28.12 10.08
CA ILE A 9 -13.11 27.89 10.16
C ILE A 9 -12.78 26.50 10.73
N VAL A 10 -13.55 26.03 11.73
CA VAL A 10 -13.36 24.68 12.31
C VAL A 10 -13.74 23.59 11.30
N ALA A 11 -14.78 23.82 10.48
CA ALA A 11 -15.17 22.87 9.44
C ALA A 11 -14.09 22.73 8.35
N VAL A 12 -13.45 23.81 7.92
CA VAL A 12 -12.43 23.76 6.85
C VAL A 12 -11.17 23.00 7.30
N ILE A 13 -10.77 23.10 8.57
CA ILE A 13 -9.58 22.40 9.10
C ILE A 13 -9.83 20.89 9.23
N ALA A 14 -11.07 20.47 9.48
CA ALA A 14 -11.41 19.05 9.63
C ALA A 14 -11.39 18.26 8.30
N TYR A 15 -11.60 18.91 7.15
CA TYR A 15 -11.59 18.25 5.84
C TYR A 15 -10.21 18.02 5.24
N SER A 16 -9.16 18.71 5.73
CA SER A 16 -7.82 18.63 5.14
C SER A 16 -7.05 17.35 5.50
N CYS A 17 -7.59 16.53 6.40
CA CYS A 17 -6.92 15.33 6.90
C CYS A 17 -7.60 14.03 6.48
N SER A 18 -8.25 14.01 5.31
CA SER A 18 -8.80 12.76 4.77
C SER A 18 -7.69 11.87 4.17
N PRO A 19 -7.46 10.65 4.70
CA PRO A 19 -6.43 9.74 4.21
C PRO A 19 -6.68 9.24 2.78
N ALA A 20 -7.93 9.34 2.28
CA ALA A 20 -8.31 8.92 0.94
C ALA A 20 -7.63 9.74 -0.18
N GLN A 21 -7.11 10.94 0.12
CA GLN A 21 -6.46 11.80 -0.88
C GLN A 21 -5.00 11.42 -1.17
N LYS A 22 -4.34 10.62 -0.31
CA LYS A 22 -2.90 10.34 -0.47
C LYS A 22 -2.58 9.49 -1.70
N PHE A 23 -3.39 8.48 -2.00
CA PHE A 23 -3.15 7.67 -3.20
C PHE A 23 -3.39 8.45 -4.48
N ASN A 24 -4.46 9.26 -4.56
CA ASN A 24 -4.77 10.03 -5.76
C ASN A 24 -3.61 10.95 -6.19
N ARG A 25 -2.85 11.49 -5.23
CA ARG A 25 -1.66 12.30 -5.53
C ARG A 25 -0.52 11.48 -6.15
N ASP A 26 -0.30 10.28 -5.63
CA ASP A 26 0.82 9.43 -6.06
C ASP A 26 0.44 8.46 -7.19
N LYS A 27 -0.85 8.40 -7.57
CA LYS A 27 -1.41 7.45 -8.53
C LYS A 27 -0.70 7.46 -9.89
N THR A 28 -0.50 8.64 -10.48
CA THR A 28 0.18 8.76 -11.78
C THR A 28 1.63 8.28 -11.72
N ALA A 29 2.34 8.60 -10.64
CA ALA A 29 3.71 8.13 -10.44
C ALA A 29 3.77 6.62 -10.20
N PHE A 30 2.78 6.07 -9.48
CA PHE A 30 2.63 4.63 -9.27
C PHE A 30 2.33 3.89 -10.58
N GLU A 31 1.37 4.35 -11.38
CA GLU A 31 1.00 3.73 -12.66
C GLU A 31 2.13 3.80 -13.69
N ALA A 32 2.93 4.85 -13.67
CA ALA A 32 4.12 4.99 -14.51
C ALA A 32 5.32 4.17 -14.02
N SER A 33 5.33 3.71 -12.75
CA SER A 33 6.46 2.98 -12.17
C SER A 33 6.52 1.53 -12.66
N ALA A 34 7.68 1.13 -13.17
CA ALA A 34 7.93 -0.23 -13.61
C ALA A 34 7.98 -1.21 -12.42
N VAL A 35 7.52 -2.44 -12.63
CA VAL A 35 7.70 -3.54 -11.68
C VAL A 35 9.14 -4.01 -11.76
N THR A 36 9.85 -3.95 -10.63
CA THR A 36 11.25 -4.34 -10.52
C THR A 36 11.41 -5.79 -10.05
N LYS A 37 10.54 -6.22 -9.13
CA LYS A 37 10.52 -7.59 -8.60
C LYS A 37 9.09 -7.99 -8.25
N SER A 38 8.80 -9.29 -8.32
CA SER A 38 7.50 -9.85 -7.94
C SER A 38 7.71 -11.12 -7.11
N PHE A 39 7.06 -11.16 -5.95
CA PHE A 39 7.20 -12.23 -4.96
C PHE A 39 5.85 -12.88 -4.71
N LYS A 40 5.87 -14.18 -4.39
CA LYS A 40 4.68 -14.88 -3.89
C LYS A 40 4.52 -14.61 -2.40
N SER A 41 3.31 -14.26 -1.98
CA SER A 41 2.99 -14.12 -0.56
C SER A 41 2.81 -15.48 0.08
N VAL A 42 3.61 -15.80 1.09
CA VAL A 42 3.56 -17.10 1.79
C VAL A 42 2.35 -17.17 2.74
N ALA A 43 1.87 -16.03 3.22
CA ALA A 43 0.90 -15.97 4.31
C ALA A 43 -0.56 -16.18 3.86
N ASP A 44 -0.91 -15.90 2.60
CA ASP A 44 -2.31 -15.78 2.17
C ASP A 44 -2.59 -16.44 0.81
N MET A 45 -2.76 -17.77 0.80
CA MET A 45 -3.40 -18.55 -0.28
C MET A 45 -2.66 -18.56 -1.64
N ASN A 46 -2.96 -19.55 -2.48
CA ASN A 46 -2.18 -19.93 -3.68
C ASN A 46 -2.06 -18.88 -4.81
N ASP A 47 -2.64 -17.69 -4.69
CA ASP A 47 -2.72 -16.72 -5.79
C ASP A 47 -2.46 -15.26 -5.34
N SER A 48 -1.70 -15.06 -4.27
CA SER A 48 -1.36 -13.71 -3.78
C SER A 48 0.08 -13.32 -4.11
N TYR A 49 0.25 -12.10 -4.62
CA TYR A 49 1.52 -11.57 -5.11
C TYR A 49 1.85 -10.23 -4.46
N PHE A 50 3.14 -9.96 -4.35
CA PHE A 50 3.69 -8.69 -3.90
C PHE A 50 4.72 -8.19 -4.90
N GLU A 51 4.41 -7.07 -5.55
CA GLU A 51 5.28 -6.43 -6.52
C GLU A 51 5.99 -5.24 -5.90
N ILE A 52 7.32 -5.20 -6.02
CA ILE A 52 8.11 -4.00 -5.79
C ILE A 52 8.22 -3.23 -7.09
N ARG A 53 7.95 -1.94 -7.02
CA ARG A 53 8.07 -1.00 -8.13
C ARG A 53 9.13 0.05 -7.85
N GLU A 54 9.53 0.75 -8.90
CA GLU A 54 10.41 1.92 -8.79
C GLU A 54 9.84 2.98 -7.83
N ASN A 55 10.68 3.94 -7.41
CA ASN A 55 10.27 5.03 -6.53
C ASN A 55 9.68 4.58 -5.19
N ASN A 56 10.13 3.42 -4.70
CA ASN A 56 9.74 2.80 -3.45
C ASN A 56 8.23 2.50 -3.35
N PHE A 57 7.59 2.26 -4.48
CA PHE A 57 6.21 1.81 -4.52
C PHE A 57 6.13 0.29 -4.39
N PHE A 58 5.01 -0.20 -3.86
CA PHE A 58 4.68 -1.61 -3.93
C PHE A 58 3.20 -1.81 -4.21
N GLU A 59 2.86 -3.00 -4.68
CA GLU A 59 1.49 -3.47 -4.81
C GLU A 59 1.36 -4.88 -4.27
N PHE A 60 0.49 -5.08 -3.28
CA PHE A 60 0.00 -6.41 -2.97
C PHE A 60 -1.29 -6.64 -3.76
N TYR A 61 -1.43 -7.79 -4.41
CA TYR A 61 -2.70 -8.15 -5.01
C TYR A 61 -2.97 -9.64 -4.99
N ARG A 62 -4.25 -9.99 -5.14
CA ARG A 62 -4.71 -11.36 -5.38
C ARG A 62 -5.04 -11.51 -6.85
N GLN A 63 -4.53 -12.57 -7.46
CA GLN A 63 -4.79 -12.95 -8.83
C GLN A 63 -6.03 -13.86 -8.86
N LEU A 64 -6.94 -13.62 -9.80
CA LEU A 64 -8.03 -14.54 -10.13
C LEU A 64 -7.61 -15.49 -11.26
N PHE A 65 -8.45 -16.50 -11.51
CA PHE A 65 -8.41 -17.24 -12.77
C PHE A 65 -8.37 -16.24 -13.95
N ASP A 66 -7.51 -16.52 -14.94
CA ASP A 66 -7.18 -15.67 -16.09
C ASP A 66 -6.27 -14.46 -15.83
N SER A 67 -5.47 -14.47 -14.76
CA SER A 67 -4.41 -13.48 -14.50
C SER A 67 -4.88 -12.04 -14.27
N LEU A 68 -6.15 -11.87 -13.93
CA LEU A 68 -6.70 -10.57 -13.57
C LEU A 68 -6.40 -10.25 -12.11
N LYS A 69 -5.82 -9.07 -11.86
CA LYS A 69 -5.66 -8.51 -10.51
C LYS A 69 -7.05 -8.16 -9.97
N ASN A 70 -7.41 -8.69 -8.81
CA ASN A 70 -8.71 -8.45 -8.19
C ASN A 70 -8.59 -7.49 -7.00
N THR A 71 -8.21 -8.02 -5.84
CA THR A 71 -8.01 -7.21 -4.65
C THR A 71 -6.59 -6.67 -4.69
N SER A 72 -6.43 -5.34 -4.80
CA SER A 72 -5.11 -4.67 -4.81
C SER A 72 -4.98 -3.68 -3.65
N TYR A 73 -3.82 -3.70 -3.01
CA TYR A 73 -3.42 -2.80 -1.94
C TYR A 73 -2.06 -2.17 -2.29
N PRO A 74 -2.05 -1.02 -2.97
CA PRO A 74 -0.82 -0.27 -3.24
C PRO A 74 -0.32 0.44 -1.98
N GLY A 75 0.97 0.72 -1.97
CA GLY A 75 1.62 1.45 -0.88
C GLY A 75 3.03 1.90 -1.23
N ARG A 76 3.71 2.40 -0.20
CA ARG A 76 5.14 2.72 -0.24
C ARG A 76 5.89 1.92 0.79
N TYR A 77 7.12 1.56 0.49
CA TYR A 77 7.99 0.85 1.41
C TYR A 77 9.25 1.64 1.72
N GLU A 78 9.86 1.32 2.85
CA GLU A 78 11.21 1.72 3.21
C GLU A 78 11.96 0.47 3.67
N LEU A 79 13.20 0.30 3.22
CA LEU A 79 14.05 -0.81 3.65
C LEU A 79 14.86 -0.38 4.88
N GLN A 80 14.70 -1.09 5.99
CA GLN A 80 15.47 -0.89 7.22
C GLN A 80 16.16 -2.20 7.60
N GLY A 81 17.46 -2.30 7.28
CA GLY A 81 18.18 -3.58 7.31
C GLY A 81 17.54 -4.57 6.34
N ASP A 82 17.18 -5.75 6.84
CA ASP A 82 16.52 -6.80 6.03
C ASP A 82 14.98 -6.70 6.04
N THR A 83 14.42 -5.70 6.74
CA THR A 83 12.98 -5.55 6.92
C THR A 83 12.41 -4.45 6.02
N LEU A 84 11.39 -4.80 5.26
CA LEU A 84 10.54 -3.85 4.56
C LEU A 84 9.51 -3.27 5.53
N HIS A 85 9.53 -1.96 5.69
CA HIS A 85 8.50 -1.21 6.40
C HIS A 85 7.45 -0.73 5.40
N LEU A 86 6.23 -1.20 5.55
CA LEU A 86 5.14 -1.03 4.59
C LEU A 86 4.16 0.04 5.05
N LYS A 87 3.87 0.98 4.15
CA LYS A 87 2.86 2.02 4.34
C LYS A 87 1.81 1.93 3.24
N PHE A 88 0.72 1.26 3.56
CA PHE A 88 -0.42 1.11 2.65
C PHE A 88 -1.19 2.43 2.51
N TYR A 89 -1.71 2.68 1.31
CA TYR A 89 -2.66 3.77 1.11
C TYR A 89 -4.05 3.41 1.65
N ASP A 90 -4.46 2.13 1.53
CA ASP A 90 -5.68 1.60 2.14
C ASP A 90 -5.35 0.94 3.50
N LYS A 91 -6.05 1.36 4.55
CA LYS A 91 -5.92 0.79 5.89
C LYS A 91 -6.26 -0.70 5.94
N LYS A 92 -7.10 -1.20 5.02
CA LYS A 92 -7.44 -2.63 4.93
C LYS A 92 -6.21 -3.48 4.61
N GLY A 93 -5.32 -2.99 3.72
CA GLY A 93 -4.07 -3.68 3.40
C GLY A 93 -3.17 -3.81 4.63
N ALA A 94 -3.02 -2.73 5.40
CA ALA A 94 -2.25 -2.75 6.65
C ALA A 94 -2.87 -3.66 7.73
N ALA A 95 -4.21 -3.73 7.81
CA ALA A 95 -4.90 -4.61 8.76
C ALA A 95 -4.79 -6.10 8.37
N LEU A 96 -4.73 -6.39 7.07
CA LEU A 96 -4.57 -7.74 6.54
C LEU A 96 -3.14 -8.24 6.72
N LEU A 97 -2.16 -7.45 6.27
CA LEU A 97 -0.76 -7.87 6.10
C LEU A 97 0.19 -7.30 7.17
N GLY A 98 -0.26 -6.41 8.04
CA GLY A 98 0.62 -5.70 8.95
C GLY A 98 1.42 -4.59 8.25
N SER A 99 2.49 -4.12 8.90
CA SER A 99 3.32 -2.98 8.45
C SER A 99 4.77 -3.34 8.22
N LYS A 100 5.14 -4.61 8.34
CA LYS A 100 6.50 -5.09 8.17
C LYS A 100 6.51 -6.40 7.38
N ALA A 101 7.55 -6.60 6.59
CA ALA A 101 7.77 -7.85 5.88
C ALA A 101 9.26 -8.14 5.68
N ILE A 102 9.60 -9.40 5.45
CA ILE A 102 10.92 -9.82 4.96
C ILE A 102 10.77 -10.53 3.62
N ILE A 103 11.77 -10.36 2.77
CA ILE A 103 11.85 -11.07 1.49
C ILE A 103 12.81 -12.25 1.65
N ARG A 104 12.38 -13.42 1.20
CA ARG A 104 13.21 -14.61 1.04
C ARG A 104 13.53 -14.78 -0.44
N GLU A 105 14.55 -14.06 -0.90
CA GLU A 105 14.96 -14.03 -2.32
C GLU A 105 15.17 -15.43 -2.91
N VAL A 106 15.78 -16.35 -2.15
CA VAL A 106 16.06 -17.74 -2.59
C VAL A 106 14.79 -18.49 -2.98
N LYS A 107 13.66 -18.19 -2.34
CA LYS A 107 12.37 -18.83 -2.61
C LYS A 107 11.42 -17.96 -3.44
N ASN A 108 11.83 -16.75 -3.79
CA ASN A 108 10.98 -15.71 -4.38
C ASN A 108 9.70 -15.46 -3.57
N GLU A 109 9.86 -15.40 -2.25
CA GLU A 109 8.76 -15.34 -1.28
C GLU A 109 8.83 -14.06 -0.45
N ILE A 110 7.67 -13.54 -0.05
CA ILE A 110 7.55 -12.51 0.97
C ILE A 110 6.78 -13.03 2.18
N ILE A 111 7.27 -12.69 3.38
CA ILE A 111 6.64 -13.02 4.66
C ILE A 111 6.28 -11.73 5.36
N PHE A 112 5.00 -11.58 5.68
CA PHE A 112 4.46 -10.45 6.38
C PHE A 112 4.41 -10.71 7.89
N PHE A 113 4.69 -9.67 8.69
CA PHE A 113 4.57 -9.70 10.13
C PHE A 113 3.34 -8.88 10.55
N LYS A 114 2.31 -9.60 11.00
CA LYS A 114 1.09 -9.03 11.55
C LYS A 114 1.18 -8.91 13.07
#